data_AF-A0A1V8TPH0-F1
#
_entry.id   AF-A0A1V8TPH0-F1
#
_cell.length_a   1.000
_cell.length_b   1.000
_cell.length_c   1.000
_cell.angle_alpha   90.00
_cell.angle_beta   90.00
_cell.angle_gamma   90.00
#
_symmetry.space_group_name_H-M   'P 1'
#
loop_
_entity.id
_entity.type
_entity.pdbx_description
1 polymer ?
#
loop_
_entity_poly.entity_id
_entity_poly.type
_entity_poly.pdbx_seq_one_letter_code
_entity_poly.pdbx_strand_id
1 'polypeptide(L)'
;MTVKEFNFTATIQAAPDPAVNNLTYLANGPLVVINAYTQWEAVGKPLITAWKSLFNGAFPPIDSARRPGWRRYNETANTPAAYTAAQAAKKLAVDWYEENLQYSTPESCSESLMLFDIGTGGFLSYRELNLNGFPNTSFLATTPKGAAISVANICPIYGCADYVVPIGEVPYFSNVTFITEMVPVTIDLVVKRGCDLCC
;
A
#
# COMPACT_ATOMS: atom_id res chain seq x y z
N MET A 1 -28.90 5.31 0.69
CA MET A 1 -27.49 5.10 1.07
C MET A 1 -27.28 5.76 2.42
N THR A 2 -26.73 5.05 3.41
CA THR A 2 -26.54 5.57 4.77
C THR A 2 -25.05 5.61 5.06
N VAL A 3 -24.53 6.79 5.42
CA VAL A 3 -23.11 6.94 5.79
C VAL A 3 -22.92 6.44 7.23
N LYS A 4 -21.87 5.66 7.45
CA LYS A 4 -21.47 5.18 8.77
C LYS A 4 -19.97 5.35 8.93
N GLU A 5 -19.57 6.08 9.97
CA GLU A 5 -18.18 6.16 10.38
C GLU A 5 -17.83 4.95 11.26
N PHE A 6 -16.64 4.39 11.08
CA PHE A 6 -16.17 3.28 11.89
C PHE A 6 -14.64 3.33 12.05
N ASN A 7 -14.15 2.72 13.13
CA ASN A 7 -12.72 2.58 13.36
C ASN A 7 -12.22 1.29 12.71
N PHE A 8 -11.62 1.41 11.52
CA PHE A 8 -11.11 0.28 10.76
C PHE A 8 -10.17 -0.61 11.58
N THR A 9 -9.18 -0.02 12.25
CA THR A 9 -8.19 -0.76 13.04
C THR A 9 -8.86 -1.60 14.13
N ALA A 10 -9.77 -1.00 14.90
CA ALA A 10 -10.49 -1.70 15.96
C ALA A 10 -11.40 -2.81 15.41
N THR A 11 -12.07 -2.57 14.27
CA THR A 11 -12.94 -3.57 13.65
C THR A 11 -12.19 -4.81 13.21
N ILE A 12 -11.02 -4.65 12.56
CA ILE A 12 -10.18 -5.80 12.20
C ILE A 12 -9.63 -6.49 13.45
N GLN A 13 -9.15 -5.72 14.43
CA GLN A 13 -8.56 -6.27 15.65
C GLN A 13 -9.56 -7.05 16.51
N ALA A 14 -10.85 -6.77 16.37
CA ALA A 14 -11.92 -7.52 17.02
C ALA A 14 -12.20 -8.89 16.37
N ALA A 15 -11.62 -9.18 15.21
CA ALA A 15 -11.79 -10.49 14.57
C ALA A 15 -11.25 -11.62 15.47
N PRO A 16 -11.96 -12.76 15.56
CA PRO A 16 -11.58 -13.84 16.47
C PRO A 16 -10.32 -14.58 16.01
N ASP A 17 -10.04 -14.59 14.70
CA ASP A 17 -8.88 -15.27 14.14
C ASP A 17 -7.59 -14.41 14.30
N PRO A 18 -6.58 -14.90 15.05
CA PRO A 18 -5.30 -14.23 15.19
C PRO A 18 -4.55 -14.01 13.87
N ALA A 19 -4.78 -14.85 12.85
CA ALA A 19 -4.18 -14.70 11.54
C ALA A 19 -4.74 -13.50 10.77
N VAL A 20 -5.94 -13.04 11.12
CA VAL A 20 -6.63 -11.91 10.49
C VAL A 20 -6.48 -10.63 11.31
N ASN A 21 -6.60 -10.73 12.64
CA ASN A 21 -6.66 -9.55 13.52
C ASN A 21 -5.30 -8.85 13.72
N ASN A 22 -4.19 -9.51 13.38
CA ASN A 22 -2.85 -8.96 13.52
C ASN A 22 -2.43 -8.16 12.28
N LEU A 23 -2.97 -6.93 12.17
CA LEU A 23 -2.68 -6.00 11.06
C LEU A 23 -1.18 -5.74 10.85
N THR A 24 -0.42 -5.59 11.93
CA THR A 24 1.03 -5.32 11.85
C THR A 24 1.78 -6.52 11.26
N TYR A 25 1.39 -7.74 11.63
CA TYR A 25 1.91 -8.95 11.02
C TYR A 25 1.54 -9.01 9.54
N LEU A 26 0.27 -8.81 9.17
CA LEU A 26 -0.16 -8.85 7.77
C LEU A 26 0.62 -7.85 6.89
N ALA A 27 0.82 -6.62 7.38
CA ALA A 27 1.56 -5.59 6.66
C ALA A 27 3.07 -5.86 6.53
N ASN A 28 3.72 -6.37 7.58
CA ASN A 28 5.19 -6.51 7.63
C ASN A 28 5.71 -7.94 7.40
N GLY A 29 4.82 -8.93 7.41
CA GLY A 29 5.13 -10.34 7.24
C GLY A 29 4.81 -10.81 5.82
N PRO A 30 3.60 -11.35 5.57
CA PRO A 30 3.25 -11.94 4.28
C PRO A 30 3.35 -10.93 3.13
N LEU A 31 2.93 -9.68 3.32
CA LEU A 31 3.06 -8.68 2.26
C LEU A 31 4.50 -8.38 1.86
N VAL A 32 5.44 -8.34 2.82
CA VAL A 32 6.86 -8.10 2.53
C VAL A 32 7.43 -9.25 1.71
N VAL A 33 7.13 -10.50 2.08
CA VAL A 33 7.57 -11.69 1.33
C VAL A 33 6.97 -11.67 -0.08
N ILE A 34 5.68 -11.41 -0.20
CA ILE A 34 4.99 -11.36 -1.50
C ILE A 34 5.60 -10.30 -2.42
N ASN A 35 5.82 -9.08 -1.90
CA ASN A 35 6.38 -7.97 -2.66
C ASN A 35 7.85 -8.18 -3.05
N ALA A 36 8.63 -8.87 -2.21
CA ALA A 36 10.05 -9.05 -2.43
C ALA A 36 10.36 -10.26 -3.33
N TYR A 37 9.67 -11.38 -3.13
CA TYR A 37 10.00 -12.65 -3.77
C TYR A 37 9.88 -12.59 -5.30
N THR A 38 8.71 -12.19 -5.81
CA THR A 38 8.45 -12.14 -7.26
C THR A 38 9.32 -11.09 -7.95
N GLN A 39 9.51 -9.93 -7.33
CA GLN A 39 10.40 -8.89 -7.83
C GLN A 39 11.85 -9.38 -7.91
N TRP A 40 12.34 -10.08 -6.89
CA TRP A 40 13.70 -10.58 -6.85
C TRP A 40 13.95 -11.61 -7.94
N GLU A 41 13.07 -12.62 -8.04
CA GLU A 41 13.21 -13.70 -9.01
C GLU A 41 13.10 -13.19 -10.46
N ALA A 42 12.13 -12.30 -10.74
CA ALA A 42 11.89 -11.82 -12.10
C ALA A 42 12.83 -10.70 -12.54
N VAL A 43 13.29 -9.84 -11.62
CA VAL A 43 14.02 -8.60 -11.96
C VAL A 43 15.33 -8.49 -11.22
N GLY A 44 15.31 -8.56 -9.88
CA GLY A 44 16.48 -8.26 -9.05
C GLY A 44 17.67 -9.15 -9.34
N LYS A 45 17.48 -10.47 -9.23
CA LYS A 45 18.52 -11.47 -9.43
C LYS A 45 19.04 -11.51 -10.88
N PRO A 46 18.19 -11.52 -11.94
CA PRO A 46 18.67 -11.45 -13.31
C PRO A 46 19.46 -10.18 -13.61
N LEU A 47 18.95 -9.01 -13.19
CA LEU A 47 19.60 -7.73 -13.46
C LEU A 47 20.96 -7.62 -12.74
N ILE A 48 21.03 -7.99 -11.46
CA ILE A 48 22.30 -7.93 -10.71
C ILE A 48 23.32 -8.90 -11.34
N THR A 49 22.89 -10.10 -11.72
CA THR A 49 23.78 -11.10 -12.34
C THR A 49 24.33 -10.61 -13.68
N ALA A 50 23.46 -10.11 -14.56
CA ALA A 50 23.87 -9.58 -15.86
C ALA A 50 24.74 -8.31 -15.72
N TRP A 51 24.40 -7.43 -14.79
CA TRP A 51 25.20 -6.22 -14.56
C TRP A 51 26.62 -6.56 -14.08
N LYS A 52 26.74 -7.53 -13.16
CA LYS A 52 28.05 -7.99 -12.67
C LYS A 52 28.90 -8.56 -13.79
N SER A 53 28.32 -9.31 -14.73
CA SER A 53 29.10 -9.87 -15.84
C SER A 53 29.58 -8.81 -16.83
N LEU A 54 28.77 -7.77 -17.06
CA LEU A 54 29.09 -6.69 -18.01
C LEU A 54 30.03 -5.63 -17.43
N PHE A 55 30.01 -5.42 -16.11
CA PHE A 55 30.67 -4.28 -15.47
C PHE A 55 31.60 -4.69 -14.33
N ASN A 56 32.47 -5.68 -14.55
CA ASN A 56 33.54 -6.11 -13.62
C ASN A 56 33.05 -6.37 -12.18
N GLY A 57 31.89 -7.01 -12.03
CA GLY A 57 31.30 -7.32 -10.74
C GLY A 57 30.61 -6.15 -10.04
N ALA A 58 30.45 -5.00 -10.70
CA ALA A 58 29.75 -3.86 -10.15
C ALA A 58 28.27 -4.18 -9.82
N PHE A 59 27.71 -3.43 -8.88
CA PHE A 59 26.27 -3.47 -8.59
C PHE A 59 25.55 -2.44 -9.47
N PRO A 60 24.34 -2.74 -10.00
CA PRO A 60 23.63 -1.81 -10.89
C PRO A 60 23.27 -0.48 -10.20
N PRO A 61 23.33 0.66 -10.90
CA PRO A 61 23.01 1.98 -10.37
C PRO A 61 21.49 2.20 -10.27
N ILE A 62 20.84 1.40 -9.42
CA ILE A 62 19.41 1.52 -9.15
C ILE A 62 19.10 2.61 -8.11
N ASP A 63 17.82 2.96 -8.01
CA ASP A 63 17.29 3.91 -7.05
C ASP A 63 17.78 3.61 -5.61
N SER A 64 18.19 4.68 -4.92
CA SER A 64 18.79 4.59 -3.59
C SER A 64 17.89 3.94 -2.55
N ALA A 65 16.57 4.07 -2.66
CA ALA A 65 15.60 3.47 -1.73
C ALA A 65 15.48 1.95 -1.90
N ARG A 66 15.68 1.43 -3.12
CA ARG A 66 15.58 -0.02 -3.41
C ARG A 66 16.89 -0.77 -3.21
N ARG A 67 18.02 -0.06 -3.32
CA ARG A 67 19.38 -0.61 -3.21
C ARG A 67 19.65 -1.42 -1.93
N PRO A 68 19.25 -0.98 -0.72
CA PRO A 68 19.50 -1.76 0.50
C PRO A 68 18.76 -3.10 0.51
N GLY A 69 17.51 -3.12 0.05
CA GLY A 69 16.68 -4.32 0.02
C GLY A 69 17.25 -5.40 -0.90
N TRP A 70 17.67 -5.02 -2.11
CA TRP A 70 18.28 -5.97 -3.05
C TRP A 70 19.67 -6.45 -2.60
N ARG A 71 20.47 -5.58 -1.96
CA ARG A 71 21.77 -5.99 -1.42
C ARG A 71 21.69 -6.93 -0.22
N ARG A 72 20.63 -6.81 0.57
CA ARG A 72 20.38 -7.62 1.78
C ARG A 72 19.35 -8.71 1.53
N TYR A 73 18.99 -8.97 0.28
CA TYR A 73 17.97 -9.95 -0.04
C TYR A 73 18.42 -11.32 0.45
N ASN A 74 17.58 -11.96 1.26
CA ASN A 74 17.88 -13.24 1.86
C ASN A 74 17.07 -14.34 1.16
N GLU A 75 17.72 -15.06 0.22
CA GLU A 75 17.13 -16.17 -0.51
C GLU A 75 16.77 -17.36 0.41
N THR A 76 17.45 -17.52 1.54
CA THR A 76 17.14 -18.61 2.50
C THR A 76 15.89 -18.34 3.33
N ALA A 77 15.55 -17.06 3.54
CA ALA A 77 14.33 -16.66 4.23
C ALA A 77 13.14 -16.51 3.27
N ASN A 78 13.38 -16.02 2.05
CA ASN A 78 12.36 -15.83 1.02
C ASN A 78 12.35 -17.02 0.05
N THR A 79 11.94 -18.18 0.57
CA THR A 79 11.83 -19.40 -0.22
C THR A 79 10.49 -19.49 -0.95
N PRO A 80 10.35 -20.36 -1.98
CA PRO A 80 9.05 -20.65 -2.59
C PRO A 80 7.99 -21.08 -1.56
N ALA A 81 8.39 -21.85 -0.53
CA ALA A 81 7.49 -22.28 0.54
C ALA A 81 7.03 -21.09 1.41
N ALA A 82 7.94 -20.18 1.76
CA ALA A 82 7.59 -18.95 2.49
C ALA A 82 6.65 -18.06 1.66
N TYR A 83 6.86 -17.96 0.35
CA TYR A 83 5.98 -17.23 -0.56
C TYR A 83 4.57 -17.85 -0.64
N THR A 84 4.47 -19.19 -0.73
CA THR A 84 3.17 -19.89 -0.69
C THR A 84 2.47 -19.70 0.65
N ALA A 85 3.18 -19.80 1.77
CA ALA A 85 2.62 -19.56 3.10
C ALA A 85 2.14 -18.11 3.27
N ALA A 86 2.89 -17.14 2.74
CA ALA A 86 2.51 -15.74 2.75
C ALA A 86 1.22 -15.48 1.96
N GLN A 87 1.07 -16.10 0.77
CA GLN A 87 -0.15 -16.02 -0.01
C GLN A 87 -1.34 -16.65 0.72
N ALA A 88 -1.15 -17.78 1.40
CA ALA A 88 -2.20 -18.41 2.20
C ALA A 88 -2.64 -17.51 3.37
N ALA A 89 -1.70 -16.90 4.09
CA ALA A 89 -2.01 -15.93 5.15
C ALA A 89 -2.77 -14.71 4.61
N LYS A 90 -2.34 -14.16 3.46
CA LYS A 90 -3.07 -13.07 2.79
C LYS A 90 -4.49 -13.51 2.42
N LYS A 91 -4.65 -14.72 1.89
CA LYS A 91 -5.97 -15.24 1.51
C LYS A 91 -6.95 -15.28 2.69
N LEU A 92 -6.51 -15.72 3.87
CA LEU A 92 -7.36 -15.71 5.08
C LEU A 92 -7.85 -14.30 5.43
N ALA A 93 -6.96 -13.31 5.35
CA ALA A 93 -7.33 -11.91 5.60
C ALA A 93 -8.33 -11.38 4.56
N VAL A 94 -8.12 -11.72 3.27
CA VAL A 94 -9.03 -11.36 2.17
C VAL A 94 -10.41 -11.98 2.38
N ASP A 95 -10.47 -13.29 2.65
CA ASP A 95 -11.73 -14.01 2.80
C ASP A 95 -12.54 -13.42 3.97
N TRP A 96 -11.91 -13.17 5.11
CA TRP A 96 -12.59 -12.52 6.25
C TRP A 96 -13.09 -11.11 5.90
N TYR A 97 -12.31 -10.32 5.16
CA TYR A 97 -12.69 -8.97 4.77
C TYR A 97 -13.91 -8.95 3.83
N GLU A 98 -13.92 -9.87 2.86
CA GLU A 98 -15.04 -10.06 1.93
C GLU A 98 -16.29 -10.61 2.61
N GLU A 99 -16.19 -11.27 3.77
CA GLU A 99 -17.34 -11.77 4.52
C GLU A 99 -17.89 -10.74 5.51
N ASN A 100 -17.04 -9.91 6.11
CA ASN A 100 -17.39 -9.09 7.28
C ASN A 100 -17.46 -7.59 7.02
N LEU A 101 -16.77 -7.07 5.98
CA LEU A 101 -16.71 -5.62 5.71
C LEU A 101 -17.29 -5.27 4.34
N GLN A 102 -16.77 -5.88 3.27
CA GLN A 102 -17.18 -5.61 1.90
C GLN A 102 -17.73 -6.88 1.25
N TYR A 103 -18.91 -7.29 1.70
CA TYR A 103 -19.57 -8.49 1.24
C TYR A 103 -20.45 -8.24 0.01
N SER A 104 -20.70 -9.32 -0.72
CA SER A 104 -21.64 -9.34 -1.84
C SER A 104 -23.01 -9.85 -1.39
N THR A 105 -24.04 -9.38 -2.06
CA THR A 105 -25.41 -9.92 -2.01
C THR A 105 -25.79 -10.44 -3.39
N PRO A 106 -26.90 -11.18 -3.55
CA PRO A 106 -27.39 -11.54 -4.88
C PRO A 106 -27.68 -10.32 -5.77
N GLU A 107 -27.96 -9.16 -5.17
CA GLU A 107 -28.30 -7.92 -5.86
C GLU A 107 -27.10 -6.98 -6.06
N SER A 108 -26.03 -7.10 -5.26
CA SER A 108 -24.87 -6.21 -5.31
C SER A 108 -23.54 -6.95 -5.20
N CYS A 109 -22.59 -6.62 -6.07
CA CYS A 109 -21.23 -7.15 -5.99
C CYS A 109 -20.50 -6.68 -4.71
N SER A 110 -20.75 -5.46 -4.26
CA SER A 110 -20.20 -4.90 -3.01
C SER A 110 -21.30 -4.09 -2.32
N GLU A 111 -21.78 -4.53 -1.16
CA GLU A 111 -22.86 -3.80 -0.48
C GLU A 111 -22.42 -2.51 0.20
N SER A 112 -21.12 -2.36 0.39
CA SER A 112 -20.54 -1.18 0.99
C SER A 112 -19.48 -0.58 0.07
N LEU A 113 -19.41 0.74 0.12
CA LEU A 113 -18.36 1.56 -0.45
C LEU A 113 -17.62 2.17 0.72
N MET A 114 -16.32 1.89 0.83
CA MET A 114 -15.49 2.50 1.85
C MET A 114 -14.81 3.74 1.28
N LEU A 115 -14.87 4.83 2.04
CA LEU A 115 -14.27 6.12 1.69
C LEU A 115 -13.16 6.45 2.70
N PHE A 116 -11.98 6.81 2.22
CA PHE A 116 -10.91 7.37 3.05
C PHE A 116 -10.04 8.33 2.24
N ASP A 117 -9.18 9.09 2.92
CA ASP A 117 -8.11 9.87 2.28
C ASP A 117 -6.81 9.07 2.36
N ILE A 118 -6.27 8.63 1.22
CA ILE A 118 -4.97 7.93 1.16
C ILE A 118 -3.79 8.86 1.40
N GLY A 119 -3.99 10.15 1.17
CA GLY A 119 -2.99 11.19 1.28
C GLY A 119 -3.32 12.15 2.40
N THR A 120 -2.60 13.25 2.42
CA THR A 120 -2.92 14.37 3.30
C THR A 120 -3.81 15.41 2.62
N GLY A 121 -4.12 15.23 1.32
CA GLY A 121 -4.91 16.15 0.51
C GLY A 121 -4.34 17.57 0.44
N GLY A 122 -3.94 18.06 -0.74
CA GLY A 122 -3.48 19.45 -0.84
C GLY A 122 -2.12 19.78 -0.21
N PHE A 123 -1.43 18.80 0.37
CA PHE A 123 -0.03 18.91 0.80
C PHE A 123 0.85 18.07 -0.12
N LEU A 124 1.93 18.66 -0.64
CA LEU A 124 2.80 17.96 -1.58
C LEU A 124 3.88 17.14 -0.89
N SER A 125 4.36 16.14 -1.62
CA SER A 125 5.63 15.49 -1.36
C SER A 125 6.62 15.84 -2.47
N TYR A 126 7.79 16.33 -2.09
CA TYR A 126 8.90 16.63 -2.97
C TYR A 126 9.81 15.42 -3.15
N ARG A 127 10.45 15.34 -4.32
CA ARG A 127 11.54 14.38 -4.56
C ARG A 127 12.76 14.70 -3.69
N GLU A 128 12.98 15.97 -3.41
CA GLU A 128 14.04 16.43 -2.52
C GLU A 128 13.62 16.24 -1.06
N LEU A 129 14.28 15.30 -0.37
CA LEU A 129 13.93 14.91 1.01
C LEU A 129 13.90 16.11 1.97
N ASN A 130 14.85 17.04 1.82
CA ASN A 130 14.96 18.21 2.69
C ASN A 130 13.74 19.14 2.58
N LEU A 131 13.01 19.11 1.47
CA LEU A 131 11.82 19.93 1.27
C LEU A 131 10.57 19.34 1.95
N ASN A 132 10.57 18.04 2.29
CA ASN A 132 9.44 17.39 2.96
C ASN A 132 9.39 17.62 4.47
N GLY A 133 10.34 18.39 5.02
CA GLY A 133 10.34 18.82 6.41
C GLY A 133 9.65 20.17 6.64
N PHE A 134 9.23 20.87 5.58
CA PHE A 134 8.59 22.17 5.71
C PHE A 134 7.13 22.04 6.19
N PRO A 135 6.59 23.10 6.85
CA PRO A 135 5.16 23.18 7.11
C PRO A 135 4.36 22.99 5.82
N ASN A 136 3.22 22.30 5.89
CA ASN A 136 2.36 22.03 4.74
C ASN A 136 3.02 21.18 3.64
N THR A 137 3.97 20.34 4.00
CA THR A 137 4.46 19.27 3.14
C THR A 137 4.18 17.93 3.79
N SER A 138 4.15 16.88 3.00
CA SER A 138 3.76 15.56 3.45
C SER A 138 4.70 14.49 2.92
N PHE A 139 4.74 13.38 3.65
CA PHE A 139 5.33 12.14 3.18
C PHE A 139 4.22 11.18 2.77
N LEU A 140 4.36 10.67 1.54
CA LEU A 140 3.47 9.68 0.92
C LEU A 140 3.15 8.46 1.80
N ALA A 141 3.99 8.12 2.77
CA ALA A 141 3.86 6.93 3.62
C ALA A 141 3.72 7.29 5.11
N THR A 142 2.72 8.09 5.45
CA THR A 142 2.42 8.42 6.85
C THR A 142 1.34 7.48 7.39
N THR A 143 1.56 6.92 8.57
CA THR A 143 0.51 6.19 9.32
C THR A 143 -0.20 7.19 10.24
N PRO A 144 -1.50 7.43 10.07
CA PRO A 144 -2.25 8.34 10.93
C PRO A 144 -2.17 7.95 12.41
N LYS A 145 -2.21 8.93 13.32
CA LYS A 145 -2.20 8.66 14.76
C LYS A 145 -3.41 7.80 15.14
N GLY A 146 -3.15 6.64 15.76
CA GLY A 146 -4.20 5.69 16.16
C GLY A 146 -4.54 4.63 15.12
N ALA A 147 -3.99 4.71 13.90
CA ALA A 147 -4.09 3.64 12.91
C ALA A 147 -2.95 2.62 13.10
N ALA A 148 -3.26 1.32 12.99
CA ALA A 148 -2.23 0.27 13.08
C ALA A 148 -1.37 0.16 11.80
N ILE A 149 -1.93 0.55 10.66
CA ILE A 149 -1.28 0.51 9.34
C ILE A 149 -1.58 1.80 8.57
N SER A 150 -0.74 2.14 7.61
CA SER A 150 -1.09 3.15 6.61
C SER A 150 -2.27 2.65 5.78
N VAL A 151 -3.17 3.57 5.42
CA VAL A 151 -4.32 3.33 4.53
C VAL A 151 -3.90 2.74 3.17
N ALA A 152 -2.73 3.12 2.67
CA ALA A 152 -2.15 2.56 1.45
C ALA A 152 -1.87 1.05 1.52
N ASN A 153 -1.84 0.44 2.72
CA ASN A 153 -1.68 -1.00 2.89
C ASN A 153 -3.01 -1.77 2.93
N ILE A 154 -4.17 -1.10 3.00
CA ILE A 154 -5.47 -1.78 3.11
C ILE A 154 -5.70 -2.71 1.92
N CYS A 155 -5.77 -2.19 0.69
CA CYS A 155 -6.03 -3.05 -0.48
C CYS A 155 -4.86 -3.97 -0.87
N PRO A 156 -3.59 -3.64 -0.63
CA PRO A 156 -2.52 -4.63 -0.71
C PRO A 156 -2.73 -5.84 0.20
N ILE A 157 -3.26 -5.67 1.42
CA ILE A 157 -3.59 -6.78 2.33
C ILE A 157 -4.85 -7.50 1.84
N TYR A 158 -5.94 -6.78 1.63
CA TYR A 158 -7.28 -7.36 1.44
C TYR A 158 -7.68 -7.62 -0.02
N GLY A 159 -6.86 -7.21 -0.98
CA GLY A 159 -7.11 -7.41 -2.40
C GLY A 159 -8.32 -6.64 -2.94
N CYS A 160 -8.81 -5.63 -2.22
CA CYS A 160 -9.90 -4.76 -2.67
C CYS A 160 -9.52 -3.94 -3.90
N ALA A 161 -10.54 -3.45 -4.60
CA ALA A 161 -10.37 -2.47 -5.68
C ALA A 161 -10.39 -1.07 -5.06
N ASP A 162 -9.40 -0.26 -5.42
CA ASP A 162 -9.11 1.05 -4.83
C ASP A 162 -9.02 2.12 -5.91
N TYR A 163 -9.87 3.14 -5.81
CA TYR A 163 -10.02 4.21 -6.78
C TYR A 163 -9.74 5.57 -6.16
N VAL A 164 -8.71 6.23 -6.65
CA VAL A 164 -8.39 7.61 -6.28
C VAL A 164 -9.22 8.56 -7.16
N VAL A 165 -10.18 9.26 -6.57
CA VAL A 165 -11.03 10.22 -7.27
C VAL A 165 -10.69 11.65 -6.86
N PRO A 166 -10.32 12.53 -7.80
CA PRO A 166 -10.10 13.95 -7.51
C PRO A 166 -11.44 14.62 -7.21
N ILE A 167 -11.51 15.33 -6.07
CA ILE A 167 -12.70 16.06 -5.62
C ILE A 167 -12.52 17.58 -5.69
N GLY A 168 -11.30 18.04 -5.98
CA GLY A 168 -10.99 19.45 -6.14
C GLY A 168 -9.51 19.73 -6.07
N GLU A 169 -9.17 20.98 -5.81
CA GLU A 169 -7.81 21.47 -5.68
C GLU A 169 -7.72 22.59 -4.65
N VAL A 170 -6.55 22.76 -4.06
CA VAL A 170 -6.25 23.83 -3.11
C VAL A 170 -4.97 24.57 -3.49
N PRO A 171 -4.87 25.88 -3.24
CA PRO A 171 -3.66 26.64 -3.51
C PRO A 171 -2.55 26.29 -2.52
N TYR A 172 -1.32 26.20 -3.03
CA TYR A 172 -0.12 25.91 -2.25
C TYR A 172 1.07 26.75 -2.75
N PHE A 173 1.85 27.32 -1.83
CA PHE A 173 3.07 28.03 -2.19
C PHE A 173 4.25 27.07 -2.35
N SER A 174 4.78 26.97 -3.57
CA SER A 174 5.85 26.04 -3.92
C SER A 174 7.22 26.55 -3.51
N ASN A 175 7.94 25.75 -2.72
CA ASN A 175 9.31 26.06 -2.31
C ASN A 175 10.35 25.77 -3.40
N VAL A 176 9.92 25.25 -4.56
CA VAL A 176 10.78 25.01 -5.74
C VAL A 176 10.58 26.12 -6.77
N THR A 177 9.32 26.46 -7.09
CA THR A 177 9.01 27.44 -8.13
C THR A 177 8.78 28.85 -7.57
N PHE A 178 8.66 28.99 -6.24
CA PHE A 178 8.41 30.26 -5.53
C PHE A 178 7.14 30.99 -5.98
N ILE A 179 6.17 30.25 -6.50
CA ILE A 179 4.84 30.74 -6.87
C ILE A 179 3.76 29.87 -6.22
N THR A 180 2.53 30.39 -6.19
CA THR A 180 1.37 29.61 -5.77
C THR A 180 0.92 28.71 -6.92
N GLU A 181 0.82 27.41 -6.65
CA GLU A 181 0.37 26.37 -7.57
C GLU A 181 -0.88 25.69 -6.99
N MET A 182 -1.68 25.03 -7.84
CA MET A 182 -2.87 24.28 -7.40
C MET A 182 -2.51 22.81 -7.21
N VAL A 183 -2.91 22.23 -6.08
CA VAL A 183 -2.63 20.84 -5.71
C VAL A 183 -3.93 20.08 -5.62
N PRO A 184 -4.04 18.88 -6.23
CA PRO A 184 -5.26 18.10 -6.16
C PRO A 184 -5.57 17.65 -4.74
N VAL A 185 -6.86 17.62 -4.43
CA VAL A 185 -7.45 16.95 -3.28
C VAL A 185 -8.21 15.74 -3.81
N THR A 186 -7.93 14.57 -3.24
CA THR A 186 -8.48 13.29 -3.68
C THR A 186 -9.18 12.58 -2.53
N ILE A 187 -10.08 11.67 -2.87
CA ILE A 187 -10.64 10.69 -1.95
C ILE A 187 -10.52 9.31 -2.57
N ASP A 188 -10.30 8.31 -1.74
CA ASP A 188 -10.20 6.93 -2.12
C ASP A 188 -11.54 6.24 -1.91
N LEU A 189 -11.96 5.56 -2.96
CA LEU A 189 -13.17 4.79 -3.06
C LEU A 189 -12.78 3.32 -3.16
N VAL A 190 -13.09 2.56 -2.10
CA VAL A 190 -12.73 1.16 -2.02
C VAL A 190 -13.97 0.29 -2.07
N VAL A 191 -13.93 -0.73 -2.93
CA VAL A 191 -14.98 -1.75 -3.10
C VAL A 191 -14.39 -3.16 -3.02
N LYS A 192 -15.27 -4.14 -2.84
CA LYS A 192 -14.88 -5.55 -2.83
C LYS A 192 -14.10 -5.91 -4.10
N ARG A 193 -13.12 -6.80 -3.95
CA ARG A 193 -12.37 -7.40 -5.05
C ARG A 193 -13.29 -7.95 -6.14
N GLY A 194 -12.99 -7.63 -7.40
CA GLY A 194 -13.75 -8.08 -8.56
C GLY A 194 -15.01 -7.26 -8.86
N CYS A 195 -15.29 -6.22 -8.06
CA CYS A 195 -16.39 -5.28 -8.29
C CYS A 195 -15.91 -4.00 -9.00
N ASP A 196 -14.88 -4.14 -9.82
CA ASP A 196 -14.16 -3.02 -10.42
C ASP A 196 -14.99 -2.19 -11.41
N LEU A 197 -16.06 -2.78 -11.95
CA LEU A 197 -16.98 -2.15 -12.90
C LEU A 197 -18.12 -1.36 -12.22
N CYS A 198 -18.17 -1.31 -10.88
CA CYS A 198 -19.18 -0.54 -10.17
C CYS A 198 -18.97 0.98 -10.22
N CYS A 199 -17.84 1.46 -10.75
CA CYS A 199 -17.50 2.88 -10.90
C CYS A 199 -17.48 3.31 -12.38
#